data_AF-A0A3C0T9P0-F1
#
_entry.id   AF-A0A3C0T9P0-F1
#
_cell.length_a   1.000
_cell.length_b   1.000
_cell.length_c   1.000
_cell.angle_alpha   90.00
_cell.angle_beta   90.00
_cell.angle_gamma   90.00
#
_symmetry.space_group_name_H-M   'P 1'
#
loop_
_entity.id
_entity.type
_entity.pdbx_description
1 polymer ?
#
loop_
_entity_poly.entity_id
_entity_poly.type
_entity_poly.pdbx_seq_one_letter_code
_entity_poly.pdbx_strand_id
1 'polypeptide(L)'
;MARISKAPIQVDVTALHDDGYGLSNDGRTAVLGTLPGESVTASPFSRRRKKTYCRIESIEQASADRVEPACSVAGVCGGCSLQHMDHSAQIEFKQA
;
A
#
# COMPACT_ATOMS: atom_id res chain seq x y z
N MET A 1 6.17 22.65 -11.11
CA MET A 1 5.97 21.50 -10.20
C MET A 1 4.54 21.54 -9.69
N ALA A 2 3.75 20.48 -9.91
CA ALA A 2 2.36 20.45 -9.44
C ALA A 2 2.34 20.49 -7.90
N ARG A 3 1.59 21.43 -7.32
CA ARG A 3 1.36 21.47 -5.86
C ARG A 3 0.56 20.23 -5.48
N ILE A 4 1.16 19.34 -4.69
CA ILE A 4 0.49 18.17 -4.13
C ILE A 4 -0.15 18.61 -2.82
N SER A 5 -1.46 18.41 -2.68
CA SER A 5 -2.11 18.57 -1.38
C SER A 5 -1.56 17.52 -0.44
N LYS A 6 -1.02 17.95 0.70
CA LYS A 6 -0.47 17.08 1.74
C LYS A 6 -1.54 16.64 2.76
N ALA A 7 -2.80 16.98 2.51
CA ALA A 7 -3.90 16.59 3.37
C ALA A 7 -4.07 15.05 3.31
N PRO A 8 -4.20 14.38 4.46
CA PRO A 8 -4.52 12.96 4.52
C PRO A 8 -5.86 12.68 3.82
N ILE A 9 -5.95 11.54 3.16
CA ILE A 9 -7.16 11.05 2.51
C ILE A 9 -7.42 9.61 2.97
N GLN A 10 -8.69 9.26 3.12
CA GLN A 10 -9.08 7.87 3.35
C GLN A 10 -9.07 7.11 2.02
N VAL A 11 -8.53 5.90 2.02
CA VAL A 11 -8.39 5.05 0.84
C VAL A 11 -8.76 3.63 1.19
N ASP A 12 -9.74 3.09 0.47
CA ASP A 12 -10.01 1.65 0.45
C ASP A 12 -9.14 0.98 -0.61
N VAL A 13 -8.34 0.01 -0.17
CA VAL A 13 -7.37 -0.71 -1.00
C VAL A 13 -8.02 -1.98 -1.53
N THR A 14 -8.19 -2.05 -2.85
CA THR A 14 -8.94 -3.14 -3.50
C THR A 14 -8.05 -4.07 -4.32
N ALA A 15 -6.83 -3.65 -4.65
CA ALA A 15 -5.91 -4.42 -5.46
C ALA A 15 -4.45 -4.19 -5.04
N LEU A 16 -3.57 -5.10 -5.42
CA LEU A 16 -2.14 -5.03 -5.21
C LEU A 16 -1.42 -4.97 -6.57
N HIS A 17 -0.47 -4.06 -6.72
CA HIS A 17 0.38 -3.98 -7.91
C HIS A 17 1.58 -4.92 -7.77
N ASP A 18 2.14 -5.40 -8.89
CA ASP A 18 3.31 -6.30 -8.95
C ASP A 18 4.54 -5.79 -8.18
N ASP A 19 4.65 -4.47 -8.01
CA ASP A 19 5.72 -3.81 -7.24
C ASP A 19 5.48 -3.86 -5.71
N GLY A 20 4.33 -4.36 -5.26
CA GLY A 20 3.95 -4.55 -3.85
C GLY A 20 3.34 -3.32 -3.17
N TYR A 21 2.69 -2.43 -3.93
CA TYR A 21 1.89 -1.33 -3.37
C TYR A 21 0.41 -1.50 -3.65
N GLY A 22 -0.44 -1.12 -2.71
CA GLY A 22 -1.88 -1.21 -2.84
C GLY A 22 -2.45 -0.12 -3.75
N LEU A 23 -3.61 -0.42 -4.34
CA LEU A 23 -4.34 0.44 -5.25
C LEU A 23 -5.77 0.68 -4.76
N SER A 24 -6.24 1.91 -4.93
CA SER A 24 -7.67 2.24 -4.82
C SER A 24 -8.49 1.56 -5.92
N ASN A 25 -9.80 1.48 -5.70
CA ASN A 25 -10.75 0.90 -6.66
C ASN A 25 -10.67 1.50 -8.08
N ASP A 26 -10.38 2.80 -8.19
CA ASP A 26 -10.24 3.49 -9.48
C ASP A 26 -8.81 3.44 -10.06
N GLY A 27 -7.86 2.80 -9.37
CA GLY A 27 -6.46 2.67 -9.75
C GLY A 27 -5.67 3.99 -9.77
N ARG A 28 -6.23 5.09 -9.26
CA ARG A 28 -5.61 6.42 -9.29
C ARG A 28 -4.79 6.73 -8.05
N THR A 29 -5.03 6.04 -6.94
CA THR A 29 -4.29 6.20 -5.69
C THR A 29 -3.49 4.95 -5.42
N ALA A 30 -2.19 5.10 -5.27
CA ALA A 30 -1.24 4.06 -4.91
C ALA A 30 -0.77 4.30 -3.47
N VAL A 31 -0.94 3.31 -2.59
CA VAL A 31 -0.55 3.41 -1.19
C VAL A 31 0.55 2.39 -0.91
N LEU A 32 1.69 2.86 -0.39
CA LEU A 32 2.83 1.98 -0.08
C LEU A 32 2.56 1.19 1.20
N GLY A 33 2.84 -0.12 1.19
CA GLY A 33 2.76 -0.96 2.39
C GLY A 33 1.35 -1.42 2.77
N THR A 34 0.40 -1.34 1.84
CA THR A 34 -0.98 -1.79 2.03
C THR A 34 -1.30 -3.04 1.22
N LEU A 35 -2.29 -3.78 1.71
CA LEU A 35 -2.83 -4.99 1.10
C LEU A 35 -4.28 -4.80 0.63
N PRO A 36 -4.77 -5.62 -0.31
CA PRO A 36 -6.20 -5.67 -0.64
C PRO A 36 -7.03 -5.98 0.60
N GLY A 37 -8.18 -5.31 0.72
CA GLY A 37 -9.10 -5.44 1.85
C GLY A 37 -8.85 -4.45 2.99
N GLU A 38 -7.87 -3.55 2.85
CA GLU A 38 -7.57 -2.54 3.88
C GLU A 38 -8.31 -1.22 3.66
N SER A 39 -8.66 -0.57 4.76
CA SER A 39 -9.04 0.84 4.79
C SER A 39 -7.96 1.59 5.56
N VAL A 40 -7.36 2.60 4.92
CA VAL A 40 -6.23 3.37 5.45
C VAL A 40 -6.44 4.87 5.31
N THR A 41 -5.94 5.64 6.27
CA THR A 41 -5.67 7.07 6.10
C THR A 41 -4.25 7.23 5.55
N ALA A 42 -4.10 7.93 4.43
CA ALA A 42 -2.83 8.07 3.75
C ALA A 42 -2.57 9.50 3.26
N SER A 43 -1.33 9.95 3.38
CA SER A 43 -0.89 11.28 2.94
C SER A 43 -0.21 11.23 1.57
N PRO A 44 -0.64 12.04 0.59
CA PRO A 44 0.02 12.14 -0.71
C PRO A 44 1.45 12.69 -0.60
N PHE A 45 2.39 12.05 -1.27
CA PHE A 45 3.79 12.51 -1.32
C PHE A 45 4.34 12.70 -2.73
N SER A 46 3.74 12.08 -3.76
CA SER A 46 4.19 12.17 -5.14
C SER A 46 3.02 12.00 -6.10
N ARG A 47 3.07 12.66 -7.25
CA ARG A 47 2.12 12.46 -8.35
C ARG A 47 2.90 12.21 -9.62
N ARG A 48 2.67 11.07 -10.26
CA ARG A 48 3.32 10.70 -11.54
C ARG A 48 2.26 10.21 -12.51
N ARG A 49 2.27 10.76 -13.72
CA ARG A 49 1.24 10.51 -14.75
C ARG A 49 -0.16 10.76 -14.16
N LYS A 50 -1.00 9.72 -14.10
CA LYS A 50 -2.37 9.74 -13.56
C LYS A 50 -2.51 9.09 -12.18
N LYS A 51 -1.40 8.75 -11.51
CA LYS A 51 -1.38 8.14 -10.18
C LYS A 51 -0.86 9.11 -9.11
N THR A 52 -1.54 9.12 -7.97
CA THR A 52 -1.12 9.77 -6.72
C THR A 52 -0.55 8.71 -5.80
N TYR A 53 0.68 8.92 -5.35
CA TYR A 53 1.37 8.02 -4.43
C TYR A 53 1.26 8.57 -3.01
N CYS A 54 0.83 7.72 -2.09
CA CYS A 54 0.57 8.04 -0.70
C CYS A 54 1.38 7.15 0.25
N ARG A 55 1.64 7.67 1.45
CA ARG A 55 2.18 6.91 2.59
C ARG A 55 1.08 6.72 3.61
N ILE A 56 1.02 5.55 4.21
CA ILE A 56 0.08 5.24 5.29
C ILE A 56 0.39 6.14 6.50
N GLU A 57 -0.66 6.70 7.10
CA GLU A 57 -0.62 7.35 8.40
C GLU A 57 -1.25 6.46 9.47
N SER A 58 -2.38 5.83 9.15
CA SER A 58 -3.05 4.85 9.99
C SER A 58 -3.75 3.79 9.15
N ILE A 59 -3.92 2.61 9.74
CA ILE A 59 -4.71 1.51 9.20
C ILE A 59 -5.96 1.41 10.06
N GLU A 60 -7.12 1.77 9.52
CA GLU A 60 -8.40 1.68 10.23
C GLU A 60 -8.97 0.26 10.15
N GLN A 61 -8.70 -0.44 9.04
CA GLN A 61 -9.03 -1.84 8.85
C GLN A 61 -7.86 -2.58 8.21
N ALA A 62 -7.31 -3.55 8.93
CA ALA A 62 -6.23 -4.40 8.42
C ALA A 62 -6.79 -5.57 7.59
N SER A 63 -6.02 -6.01 6.60
CA SER A 63 -6.33 -7.22 5.83
C SER A 63 -6.14 -8.46 6.70
N ALA A 64 -6.91 -9.52 6.40
CA ALA A 64 -6.73 -10.82 7.05
C ALA A 64 -5.34 -11.43 6.77
N ASP A 65 -4.72 -11.06 5.65
CA ASP A 65 -3.40 -11.54 5.24
C ASP A 65 -2.27 -10.69 5.81
N ARG A 66 -2.57 -9.64 6.60
CA ARG A 66 -1.53 -8.79 7.19
C ARG A 66 -0.83 -9.53 8.33
N VAL A 67 0.50 -9.57 8.26
CA VAL A 67 1.37 -10.10 9.32
C VAL A 67 2.41 -9.05 9.75
N GLU A 68 2.94 -9.21 10.96
CA GLU A 68 4.08 -8.41 11.39
C GLU A 68 5.34 -8.82 10.60
N PRO A 69 6.03 -7.87 9.93
CA PRO A 69 7.24 -8.18 9.20
C PRO A 69 8.35 -8.75 10.11
N ALA A 70 8.99 -9.84 9.68
CA ALA A 70 10.12 -10.41 10.41
C ALA A 70 11.33 -9.46 10.48
N CYS A 71 11.51 -8.61 9.47
CA CYS A 71 12.55 -7.57 9.47
C CYS A 71 12.00 -6.27 10.05
N SER A 72 12.59 -5.81 11.16
CA SER A 72 12.21 -4.58 11.87
C SER A 72 12.31 -3.30 11.03
N VAL A 73 13.04 -3.33 9.92
CA VAL A 73 13.22 -2.18 9.00
C VAL A 73 12.56 -2.39 7.64
N ALA A 74 11.71 -3.41 7.48
CA ALA A 74 11.05 -3.72 6.20
C ALA A 74 10.26 -2.53 5.63
N GLY A 75 9.64 -1.71 6.50
CA GLY A 75 8.87 -0.54 6.10
C GLY A 75 9.69 0.66 5.60
N VAL A 76 11.02 0.64 5.76
CA VAL A 76 11.89 1.79 5.43
C VAL A 76 13.06 1.46 4.50
N CYS A 77 13.61 0.24 4.54
CA CYS A 77 14.82 -0.10 3.78
C CYS A 77 14.54 -0.29 2.27
N GLY A 78 13.31 -0.62 1.89
CA GLY A 78 12.92 -0.86 0.50
C GLY A 78 13.40 -2.17 -0.11
N GLY A 79 14.05 -3.04 0.67
CA GLY A 79 14.56 -4.34 0.20
C GLY A 79 13.48 -5.43 0.09
N CYS A 80 12.37 -5.31 0.83
CA CYS A 80 11.27 -6.29 0.78
C CYS A 80 9.92 -5.58 0.70
N SER A 81 9.20 -5.75 -0.42
CA SER A 81 7.90 -5.11 -0.62
C SER A 81 6.76 -5.81 0.12
N LEU A 82 6.83 -7.13 0.33
CA LEU A 82 5.68 -7.95 0.76
C LEU A 82 5.82 -8.61 2.15
N GLN A 83 6.83 -8.26 2.95
CA GLN A 83 7.00 -8.90 4.28
C GLN A 83 5.83 -8.68 5.25
N HIS A 84 4.96 -7.71 4.98
CA HIS A 84 3.75 -7.44 5.76
C HIS A 84 2.54 -8.29 5.30
N MET A 85 2.72 -9.17 4.31
CA MET A 85 1.73 -10.12 3.81
C MET A 85 2.11 -11.54 4.25
N ASP A 86 1.14 -12.34 4.66
CA ASP A 86 1.31 -13.76 4.94
C ASP A 86 1.96 -14.49 3.77
N HIS A 87 2.81 -15.47 4.07
CA HIS A 87 3.57 -16.17 3.04
C HIS A 87 2.69 -16.92 2.04
N SER A 88 1.58 -17.52 2.49
CA SER A 88 0.65 -18.25 1.63
C SER A 88 -0.03 -17.28 0.66
N ALA A 89 -0.50 -16.14 1.17
CA ALA A 89 -1.06 -15.06 0.36
C ALA A 89 -0.06 -14.49 -0.66
N GLN A 90 1.24 -14.42 -0.33
CA GLN A 90 2.28 -14.02 -1.29
C GLN A 90 2.43 -15.01 -2.45
N ILE A 91 2.25 -16.30 -2.22
CA ILE A 91 2.32 -17.33 -3.26
C ILE A 91 1.11 -17.17 -4.19
N GLU A 92 -0.08 -17.06 -3.62
CA GLU A 92 -1.33 -16.85 -4.36
C GLU A 92 -1.24 -15.59 -5.23
N PHE A 93 -0.78 -14.48 -4.66
CA PHE A 93 -0.58 -13.23 -5.38
C PHE A 93 0.33 -13.37 -6.60
N LYS A 94 1.41 -14.17 -6.50
CA LYS A 94 2.37 -14.36 -7.60
C LYS A 94 1.90 -15.34 -8.68
N GLN A 95 0.86 -16.12 -8.40
CA GLN A 95 0.33 -17.13 -9.31
C GLN A 95 -0.92 -16.66 -10.07
N ALA A 96 -1.58 -15.62 -9.58
CA ALA A 96 -2.72 -14.96 -10.23
C ALA A 96 -2.30 -14.19 -11.49
#